data_AF-A0A822AZR1-F1
#
_entry.id   AF-A0A822AZR1-F1
#
_cell.length_a   1.000
_cell.length_b   1.000
_cell.length_c   1.000
_cell.angle_alpha   90.00
_cell.angle_beta   90.00
_cell.angle_gamma   90.00
#
_symmetry.space_group_name_H-M   'P 1'
#
loop_
_entity.id
_entity.type
_entity.pdbx_description
1 polymer ?
#
loop_
_entity_poly.entity_id
_entity_poly.type
_entity_poly.pdbx_seq_one_letter_code
_entity_poly.pdbx_strand_id
1 'polypeptide(L)'
;MNNATLLSSNAVAVTWGNVVLGPVVRVLLILISISALGTCNGSLFMSGRYCMVGARYGYLPEVFACIQKQRLTPLPAIVLE
;
A
#
# COMPACT_ATOMS: atom_id res chain seq x y z
N MET A 1 3.73 6.71 -28.74
CA MET A 1 4.13 5.56 -27.90
C MET A 1 3.68 4.29 -28.59
N ASN A 2 4.55 3.30 -28.74
CA ASN A 2 4.22 2.04 -29.40
C ASN A 2 3.82 0.99 -28.34
N ASN A 3 2.90 0.08 -28.64
CA ASN A 3 2.42 -0.92 -27.67
C ASN A 3 3.57 -1.77 -27.12
N ALA A 4 4.55 -2.10 -27.96
CA ALA A 4 5.75 -2.82 -27.55
C ALA A 4 6.55 -2.06 -26.46
N THR A 5 6.66 -0.73 -26.57
CA THR A 5 7.40 0.11 -25.59
C THR A 5 6.68 0.26 -24.25
N LEU A 6 5.34 0.13 -24.24
CA LEU A 6 4.55 0.13 -23.00
C LEU A 6 4.69 -1.20 -22.27
N LEU A 7 4.58 -2.31 -22.99
CA LEU A 7 4.68 -3.65 -22.42
C LEU A 7 6.08 -3.99 -21.92
N SER A 8 7.13 -3.42 -22.51
CA SER A 8 8.50 -3.61 -22.05
C SER A 8 8.89 -2.71 -20.87
N SER A 9 8.03 -1.76 -20.47
CA SER A 9 8.38 -0.79 -19.41
C SER A 9 8.07 -1.34 -18.02
N ASN A 10 9.07 -1.29 -17.13
CA ASN A 10 8.91 -1.63 -15.72
C ASN A 10 8.08 -0.59 -14.93
N ALA A 11 8.01 0.64 -15.43
CA ALA A 11 7.28 1.74 -14.79
C ALA A 11 6.62 2.61 -15.86
N VAL A 12 5.45 2.15 -16.32
CA VAL A 12 4.69 2.76 -17.43
C VAL A 12 4.46 4.25 -17.22
N ALA A 13 4.14 4.68 -16.00
CA ALA A 13 3.90 6.08 -15.67
C ALA A 13 5.16 6.96 -15.85
N VAL A 14 6.36 6.43 -15.58
CA VAL A 14 7.63 7.14 -15.78
C VAL A 14 7.92 7.28 -17.28
N THR A 15 7.80 6.18 -18.02
CA THR A 15 8.08 6.16 -19.47
C THR A 15 7.09 7.04 -20.23
N TRP A 16 5.82 7.02 -19.85
CA TRP A 16 4.82 7.95 -20.37
C TRP A 16 5.12 9.40 -19.97
N GLY A 17 5.43 9.64 -18.69
CA GLY A 17 5.69 10.98 -18.18
C GLY A 17 6.88 11.66 -18.86
N ASN A 18 7.93 10.92 -19.18
CA ASN A 18 9.08 11.44 -19.92
C ASN A 18 8.73 11.88 -21.35
N VAL A 19 7.80 11.19 -22.01
CA VAL A 19 7.39 11.50 -23.39
C VAL A 19 6.40 12.67 -23.44
N VAL A 20 5.52 12.81 -22.45
CA VAL A 20 4.42 13.79 -22.48
C VAL A 20 4.73 15.06 -21.69
N LEU A 21 5.33 14.95 -20.50
CA LEU A 21 5.49 16.05 -19.54
C LEU A 21 6.91 16.63 -19.51
N GLY A 22 7.88 15.96 -20.14
CA GLY A 22 9.27 16.37 -20.15
C GLY A 22 9.84 16.61 -18.74
N PRO A 23 10.45 17.77 -18.42
CA PRO A 23 11.15 18.00 -17.15
C PRO A 23 10.25 18.00 -15.90
N VAL A 24 8.93 18.08 -16.07
CA VAL A 24 7.92 18.09 -14.99
C VAL A 24 7.65 16.68 -14.44
N VAL A 25 8.16 15.62 -15.09
CA VAL A 25 7.99 14.22 -14.67
C VAL A 25 8.37 13.98 -13.20
N ARG A 26 9.34 14.73 -12.65
CA ARG A 26 9.77 14.62 -11.25
C ARG A 26 8.62 14.84 -10.26
N VAL A 27 7.72 15.77 -10.56
CA VAL A 27 6.54 16.05 -9.73
C VAL A 27 5.55 14.88 -9.80
N LEU A 28 5.34 14.34 -11.00
CA LEU A 28 4.48 13.18 -11.22
C LEU A 28 4.98 11.95 -10.43
N LEU A 29 6.28 11.71 -10.36
CA LEU A 29 6.84 10.62 -9.55
C LEU A 29 6.61 10.80 -8.05
N ILE A 30 6.68 12.04 -7.54
CA ILE A 30 6.37 12.35 -6.14
C ILE A 30 4.89 12.05 -5.86
N LEU A 31 3.99 12.47 -6.74
CA LEU A 31 2.55 12.21 -6.60
C LEU A 31 2.23 10.71 -6.62
N ILE A 32 2.85 9.95 -7.53
CA ILE A 32 2.68 8.49 -7.60
C ILE A 32 3.16 7.83 -6.30
N SER A 33 4.31 8.27 -5.79
CA SER A 33 4.87 7.75 -4.53
C SER A 33 3.93 8.03 -3.35
N ILE A 34 3.40 9.25 -3.24
CA ILE A 34 2.44 9.62 -2.19
C ILE A 34 1.16 8.79 -2.31
N SER A 35 0.66 8.56 -3.53
CA SER A 35 -0.52 7.73 -3.76
C SER A 35 -0.28 6.29 -3.29
N ALA A 36 0.85 5.69 -3.66
CA ALA A 36 1.19 4.32 -3.27
C ALA A 36 1.36 4.20 -1.73
N LEU A 37 2.05 5.16 -1.10
CA LEU A 37 2.19 5.23 0.36
C LEU A 37 0.83 5.37 1.05
N GLY A 38 -0.07 6.17 0.49
CA GLY A 38 -1.44 6.30 0.98
C GLY A 38 -2.21 4.98 0.92
N THR A 39 -2.09 4.24 -0.19
CA THR A 39 -2.70 2.91 -0.35
C THR A 39 -2.13 1.91 0.65
N CYS A 40 -0.81 1.82 0.82
CA CYS A 40 -0.20 0.92 1.81
C CYS A 40 -0.65 1.25 3.24
N ASN A 41 -0.70 2.53 3.61
CA ASN A 41 -1.20 2.91 4.93
C ASN A 41 -2.68 2.54 5.12
N GLY A 42 -3.49 2.71 4.07
CA GLY A 42 -4.89 2.29 4.07
C GLY A 42 -5.08 0.78 4.19
N SER A 43 -4.27 -0.01 3.48
CA SER A 43 -4.32 -1.48 3.54
C SER A 43 -3.95 -2.00 4.92
N LEU A 44 -2.90 -1.45 5.54
CA LEU A 44 -2.50 -1.79 6.92
C LEU A 44 -3.61 -1.55 7.96
N PHE A 45 -4.33 -0.43 7.87
CA PHE A 45 -5.44 -0.17 8.80
C PHE A 45 -6.65 -1.08 8.54
N MET A 46 -6.91 -1.39 7.27
CA MET A 46 -8.01 -2.25 6.88
C MET A 46 -7.74 -3.70 7.29
N SER A 47 -6.56 -4.24 6.97
CA SER A 47 -6.13 -5.59 7.32
C SER A 47 -6.11 -5.81 8.83
N GLY A 48 -5.59 -4.86 9.61
CA GLY A 48 -5.58 -4.94 11.07
C GLY A 48 -6.99 -5.05 11.67
N ARG A 49 -7.98 -4.32 11.12
CA ARG A 49 -9.39 -4.42 11.56
C ARG A 49 -10.01 -5.77 11.20
N TYR A 50 -9.77 -6.24 9.97
CA TYR A 50 -10.27 -7.56 9.55
C TYR A 50 -9.67 -8.69 10.39
N CYS A 51 -8.37 -8.67 10.65
CA CYS A 51 -7.70 -9.68 11.47
C CYS A 51 -8.20 -9.67 12.91
N MET A 52 -8.45 -8.49 13.50
CA MET A 52 -9.03 -8.38 14.84
C MET A 52 -10.41 -9.04 14.94
N VAL A 53 -11.26 -8.83 13.92
CA VAL A 53 -12.59 -9.42 13.85
C VAL A 53 -12.51 -10.92 13.58
N GLY A 54 -11.64 -11.35 12.67
CA GLY A 54 -11.39 -12.77 12.37
C GLY A 54 -10.91 -13.56 13.60
N ALA A 55 -10.04 -12.96 14.42
CA ALA A 55 -9.60 -13.56 15.67
C ALA A 55 -10.72 -13.67 16.71
N ARG A 56 -11.62 -12.68 16.78
CA ARG A 56 -12.80 -12.72 17.67
C ARG A 56 -13.82 -13.79 17.29
N TYR A 57 -13.95 -14.10 15.99
CA TYR A 57 -14.83 -15.17 15.50
C TYR A 57 -14.15 -16.55 15.49
N GLY A 58 -12.91 -16.66 15.96
CA GLY A 58 -12.17 -17.93 16.03
C GLY A 58 -11.55 -18.40 14.72
N TYR A 59 -11.53 -17.56 13.67
CA TYR A 59 -10.85 -17.89 12.40
C TYR A 59 -9.33 -17.70 12.49
N LEU A 60 -8.86 -16.84 13.40
CA LEU A 60 -7.45 -16.57 13.64
C LEU A 60 -7.12 -16.75 15.13
N PRO A 61 -5.86 -17.06 15.49
CA PRO A 61 -5.40 -17.09 16.88
C PRO A 61 -5.73 -15.79 17.64
N GLU A 62 -6.08 -15.92 18.92
CA GLU A 62 -6.49 -14.81 19.78
C GLU A 62 -5.41 -13.72 19.95
N VAL A 63 -4.15 -14.07 19.70
CA VAL A 63 -3.00 -13.14 19.68
C VAL A 63 -3.23 -11.97 18.70
N PHE A 64 -3.96 -12.19 17.59
CA PHE A 64 -4.28 -11.15 16.61
C PHE A 64 -5.39 -10.19 17.08
N ALA A 65 -6.13 -10.53 18.14
CA ALA A 65 -7.06 -9.60 18.79
C ALA A 65 -6.37 -8.71 19.85
N CYS A 66 -5.10 -8.95 20.17
CA CYS A 66 -4.36 -8.17 21.16
C CYS A 66 -4.02 -6.76 20.67
N ILE A 67 -4.40 -5.77 21.48
CA ILE A 67 -4.03 -4.36 21.29
C ILE A 67 -2.86 -4.03 22.22
N GLN A 68 -1.83 -3.38 21.69
CA GLN A 68 -0.69 -2.89 22.47
C GLN A 68 -1.15 -1.85 23.50
N LYS A 69 -0.76 -2.00 24.77
CA LYS A 69 -1.26 -1.14 25.87
C LYS A 69 -0.81 0.32 25.76
N GLN A 70 0.41 0.58 25.29
CA GLN A 70 0.98 1.94 25.28
C GLN A 70 0.52 2.79 24.09
N ARG A 71 0.35 2.17 22.92
CA ARG A 71 0.03 2.88 21.66
C ARG A 71 -1.37 2.60 21.13
N LEU A 72 -2.13 1.72 21.79
CA LEU A 72 -3.47 1.29 21.39
C LEU A 72 -3.53 0.80 19.93
N THR A 73 -2.42 0.26 19.41
CA THR A 73 -2.32 -0.29 18.06
C THR A 73 -2.39 -1.82 18.07
N PRO A 74 -3.09 -2.46 17.12
CA PRO A 74 -3.12 -3.91 16.98
C PRO A 74 -1.85 -4.40 16.26
N LEU A 75 -0.71 -4.27 16.95
CA LEU A 75 0.63 -4.62 16.45
C LEU A 75 0.73 -6.03 15.83
N PRO A 76 0.27 -7.11 16.49
CA PRO A 76 0.34 -8.45 15.90
C PRO A 76 -0.54 -8.60 14.65
N ALA A 77 -1.65 -7.86 14.55
CA ALA A 77 -2.51 -7.88 13.37
C ALA A 77 -1.92 -7.12 12.18
N ILE A 78 -1.16 -6.05 12.44
CA ILE A 78 -0.51 -5.24 11.40
C ILE A 78 0.73 -5.94 10.83
N VAL A 79 1.49 -6.68 11.66
CA VAL A 79 2.69 -7.45 11.22
C VAL A 79 2.34 -8.59 10.25
N LEU A 80 1.06 -8.96 10.14
CA LEU A 80 0.61 -10.03 9.26
C LEU A 80 0.50 -9.59 7.79
N GLU A 81 0.40 -8.28 7.51
CA GLU A 81 0.55 -7.76 6.14
C GLU A 81 2.03 -7.69 5.72
#